data_AF-A0A645HBD2-F1
#
_entry.id   AF-A0A645HBD2-F1
#
_cell.length_a   1.000
_cell.length_b   1.000
_cell.length_c   1.000
_cell.angle_alpha   90.00
_cell.angle_beta   90.00
_cell.angle_gamma   90.00
#
_symmetry.space_group_name_H-M   'P 1'
#
loop_
_entity.id
_entity.type
_entity.pdbx_description
1 polymer ?
#
loop_
_entity_poly.entity_id
_entity_poly.type
_entity_poly.pdbx_seq_one_letter_code
_entity_poly.pdbx_strand_id
1 'polypeptide(L)' 'MYRLRKVPRRTDSVVYAGYKFEVVDIDNYRIDQVLVTRAPE' A
#
# COMPACT_ATOMS: atom_id res chain seq x y z
N MET A 1 -9.27 3.24 2.59
CA MET A 1 -7.95 2.79 3.05
C MET A 1 -8.09 2.17 4.45
N TYR A 2 -8.67 0.96 4.54
CA TYR A 2 -9.22 0.37 5.78
C TYR A 2 -8.57 -1.00 6.13
N ARG A 3 -7.30 -1.22 5.76
CA ARG A 3 -6.62 -2.50 6.03
C ARG A 3 -5.33 -2.41 6.84
N LEU A 4 -4.70 -1.24 6.90
CA LEU A 4 -3.55 -1.02 7.76
C LEU A 4 -4.07 -0.53 9.11
N ARG A 5 -4.24 -1.45 10.09
CA ARG A 5 -4.67 -1.13 11.47
C ARG A 5 -3.59 -0.37 12.28
N LYS A 6 -2.62 0.22 11.59
CA LYS A 6 -1.44 0.96 12.11
C LYS A 6 -1.15 2.11 11.14
N VAL A 7 -0.51 3.17 11.63
CA VAL A 7 -0.05 4.28 10.77
C VAL A 7 0.84 3.67 9.66
N PRO A 8 0.50 3.86 8.38
CA PRO A 8 1.25 3.28 7.29
C PRO A 8 2.69 3.78 7.34
N ARG A 9 3.65 2.88 7.16
CA ARG A 9 5.06 3.22 6.99
C ARG A 9 5.41 3.05 5.51
N ARG A 10 6.38 3.83 5.03
CA ARG A 10 6.97 3.59 3.71
C ARG A 10 7.38 2.11 3.64
N THR A 11 7.06 1.44 2.53
CA THR A 11 7.19 -0.02 2.24
C THR A 11 6.09 -0.96 2.76
N ASP A 12 5.05 -0.47 3.45
CA ASP A 12 3.88 -1.32 3.71
C ASP A 12 3.22 -1.71 2.39
N SER A 13 2.77 -2.97 2.28
CA SER A 13 2.05 -3.43 1.09
C SER A 13 0.80 -4.23 1.43
N VAL A 14 -0.18 -4.19 0.53
CA VAL A 14 -1.43 -4.95 0.63
C VAL A 14 -1.71 -5.65 -0.69
N VAL A 15 -2.10 -6.93 -0.62
CA VAL A 15 -2.59 -7.67 -1.79
C VAL A 15 -4.11 -7.61 -1.81
N TYR A 16 -4.66 -7.22 -2.96
CA TYR A 16 -6.10 -7.16 -3.19
C TYR A 16 -6.44 -7.47 -4.63
N ALA A 17 -7.41 -8.36 -4.85
CA ALA A 17 -7.92 -8.71 -6.18
C ALA A 17 -6.82 -9.12 -7.20
N GLY A 18 -5.78 -9.82 -6.77
CA GLY A 18 -4.68 -10.26 -7.64
C GLY A 18 -3.60 -9.20 -7.92
N TYR A 19 -3.64 -8.06 -7.23
CA TYR A 19 -2.63 -7.01 -7.34
C TYR A 19 -2.00 -6.71 -5.98
N LYS A 20 -0.69 -6.47 -5.98
CA LYS A 20 0.05 -5.97 -4.81
C LYS A 20 0.14 -4.45 -4.93
N PHE A 21 -0.27 -3.76 -3.88
CA PHE A 21 -0.17 -2.32 -3.71
C PHE A 21 0.89 -2.04 -2.67
N GLU A 22 1.98 -1.37 -3.04
CA GLU A 22 3.08 -1.03 -2.14
C GLU A 22 3.16 0.47 -1.95
N VAL A 23 3.21 0.92 -0.71
CA VAL A 23 3.25 2.34 -0.35
C VAL A 23 4.66 2.87 -0.61
N VAL A 24 4.77 3.77 -1.58
CA VAL A 24 6.03 4.42 -1.95
C VAL A 24 6.17 5.74 -1.21
N ASP A 25 5.08 6.49 -1.09
CA ASP A 25 5.09 7.81 -0.46
C ASP A 25 3.91 8.05 0.47
N ILE A 26 4.20 8.76 1.56
CA ILE A 26 3.25 9.13 2.60
C ILE A 26 3.50 10.59 2.94
N ASP A 27 2.44 11.39 2.85
CA ASP A 27 2.45 12.80 3.25
C ASP A 27 1.30 13.07 4.24
N ASN A 28 1.55 13.92 5.24
CA ASN A 28 0.55 14.35 6.22
C ASN A 28 -0.31 13.21 6.82
N TYR A 29 0.33 12.06 7.13
CA TYR A 29 -0.31 10.83 7.66
C TYR A 29 -1.27 10.12 6.69
N ARG A 30 -1.24 10.46 5.40
CA ARG A 30 -2.01 9.82 4.34
C ARG A 30 -1.06 9.26 3.28
N ILE A 31 -1.46 8.16 2.67
CA ILE A 31 -0.70 7.59 1.55
C ILE A 31 -0.94 8.48 0.33
N ASP A 32 0.14 8.97 -0.26
CA ASP A 32 0.09 9.81 -1.46
C ASP A 32 0.25 8.95 -2.71
N GLN A 33 1.26 8.06 -2.71
CA GLN A 33 1.58 7.24 -3.88
C GLN A 33 1.73 5.75 -3.53
N VAL A 34 1.21 4.92 -4.43
CA VAL A 34 1.33 3.47 -4.39
C VAL A 34 1.86 2.92 -5.71
N LEU A 35 2.80 1.99 -5.62
CA LEU A 35 3.22 1.15 -6.73
C LEU A 35 2.28 -0.05 -6.81
N VAL A 36 1.71 -0.30 -8.00
CA VAL A 36 0.81 -1.43 -8.25
C VAL A 36 1.52 -2.43 -9.14
N THR A 37 1.61 -3.67 -8.68
CA THR A 37 2.13 -4.80 -9.46
C THR A 37 1.12 -5.93 -9.48
N ARG A 38 1.14 -6.78 -10.51
CA ARG A 38 0.41 -8.05 -10.47
C ARG A 38 1.01 -8.89 -9.36
N ALA A 39 0.17 -9.37 -8.45
CA ALA A 39 0.62 -10.34 -7.46
C ALA A 39 0.93 -11.65 -8.20
N PRO A 40 2.04 -12.34 -7.88
CA PRO A 40 2.21 -13.72 -8.33
C PRO A 40 1.04 -14.56 -7.80
N GLU A 41 0.50 -15.42 -8.65
CA GLU A 41 -0.53 -16.40 -8.27
C GLU A 41 -0.06 -17.28 -7.10
#